data_AF-A0A550ICD3-F1
#
_entry.id   AF-A0A550ICD3-F1
#
_cell.length_a   1.000
_cell.length_b   1.000
_cell.length_c   1.000
_cell.angle_alpha   90.00
_cell.angle_beta   90.00
_cell.angle_gamma   90.00
#
_symmetry.space_group_name_H-M   'P 1'
#
loop_
_entity.id
_entity.type
_entity.pdbx_description
1 polymer ?
#
loop_
_entity_poly.entity_id
_entity_poly.type
_entity_poly.pdbx_seq_one_letter_code
_entity_poly.pdbx_strand_id
1 'polypeptide(L)'
;MPSLTESLGSTPTSTAAPTAQAELPSPDEAVAHTLLNCLLREVSAPERQTAFTDGHLLLRLPRRGVLLRVGLRRTSLLGAHRFAGPVSEQTADGGWNVVGWRRLAEYTQDELSLRTGVRNEEFLEQIDSSHRTIAASLAVRTGNGPSALPVQAGADPSATLVRAGTASVPPASPVAAYLVSEQALLFGHRFHPTPKARTGDADSWLAYAPEAGATFPLRHLVVREHLIAEETAEPGALDAIDRRDRAGRRDGTDGADVPDGYRLLPAHPWQYAMLREHPTLRAALGRGDVLDLGPGGRPFAATASVRTLYDGESFLKFSLNVRITNCLRKNASYELSGAVALTRVLGPALADLAERFPGSAVLREPAYRSLALPGPDGTPDRELLEGFGVIVREGLTRHLLPGTTPLLAAAVADEYPTSPAHVSRLLDGAGPRAALDWWSAYLRLLVPPVLAAYFDHGLVLEPHLQNVLICVDGDGMPAQVLFRDLEGTKLVPEHHAETLASLPPEVAGPMTYDAQRGWDRVVYCLLVNHVAELLAALADLHPHAEAALWAEVRLTLRTYADRYGCPPPLAALLAGVPLPAKANLLTRWERKADREAGYVRLPSPLGEDILRHTTGSTR
;
A
#
# COMPACT_ATOMS: atom_id res chain seq x y z
N MET A 1 -11.07 38.64 1.17
CA MET A 1 -10.06 38.85 0.10
C MET A 1 -10.50 38.07 -1.13
N PRO A 2 -10.33 38.60 -2.35
CA PRO A 2 -10.82 37.93 -3.55
C PRO A 2 -10.17 36.55 -3.73
N SER A 3 -10.91 35.64 -4.37
CA SER A 3 -10.50 34.28 -4.75
C SER A 3 -9.18 34.31 -5.53
N LEU A 4 -8.26 33.37 -5.23
CA LEU A 4 -7.08 33.12 -6.05
C LEU A 4 -7.52 32.38 -7.33
N THR A 5 -8.19 33.07 -8.24
CA THR A 5 -8.61 32.49 -9.52
C THR A 5 -8.13 33.37 -10.65
N GLU A 6 -7.00 32.97 -11.24
CA GLU A 6 -6.68 33.08 -12.67
C GLU A 6 -5.34 32.35 -12.96
N SER A 7 -5.44 31.15 -13.54
CA SER A 7 -4.59 30.64 -14.64
C SER A 7 -4.78 29.12 -14.76
N LEU A 8 -5.79 28.73 -15.54
CA LEU A 8 -5.79 27.44 -16.25
C LEU A 8 -5.45 27.67 -17.74
N GLY A 9 -4.77 28.78 -18.06
CA GLY A 9 -4.59 29.25 -19.44
C GLY A 9 -3.13 29.34 -19.92
N SER A 10 -2.14 29.21 -19.05
CA SER A 10 -0.74 29.14 -19.46
C SER A 10 -0.12 27.84 -18.97
N THR A 11 0.15 26.93 -19.91
CA THR A 11 1.12 25.85 -19.71
C THR A 11 2.44 26.52 -19.34
N PRO A 12 2.99 26.34 -18.12
CA PRO A 12 4.30 26.88 -17.82
C PRO A 12 5.32 26.19 -18.72
N THR A 13 6.09 26.97 -19.46
CA THR A 13 7.23 26.49 -20.24
C THR A 13 8.22 25.87 -19.26
N SER A 14 8.27 24.55 -19.25
CA SER A 14 9.18 23.76 -18.42
C SER A 14 10.61 24.13 -18.78
N THR A 15 11.22 24.96 -17.94
CA THR A 15 12.63 25.32 -17.98
C THR A 15 13.25 24.86 -16.67
N ALA A 16 13.27 23.55 -16.46
CA ALA A 16 14.10 22.93 -15.43
C ALA A 16 15.22 22.16 -16.13
N ALA A 17 16.47 22.58 -15.86
CA ALA A 17 17.67 21.84 -16.22
C ALA A 17 17.59 20.39 -15.68
N PRO A 18 18.30 19.42 -16.28
CA PRO A 18 18.27 18.03 -15.80
C PRO A 18 18.67 18.00 -14.32
N THR A 19 17.69 17.74 -13.46
CA THR A 19 17.90 17.76 -12.02
C THR A 19 18.76 16.58 -11.62
N ALA A 20 19.82 16.87 -10.85
CA ALA A 20 20.53 15.89 -10.04
C ALA A 20 19.54 14.94 -9.34
N GLN A 21 19.95 13.68 -9.13
CA GLN A 21 19.17 12.69 -8.40
C GLN A 21 18.55 13.33 -7.15
N ALA A 22 17.24 13.17 -6.97
CA ALA A 22 16.55 13.74 -5.83
C ALA A 22 17.17 13.21 -4.54
N GLU A 23 17.82 14.10 -3.80
CA GLU A 23 18.28 13.79 -2.44
C GLU A 23 17.08 13.38 -1.59
N LEU A 24 17.32 12.46 -0.65
CA LEU A 24 16.27 12.06 0.28
C LEU A 24 15.84 13.27 1.12
N PRO A 25 14.53 13.49 1.30
CA PRO A 25 14.05 14.61 2.09
C PRO A 25 14.37 14.37 3.56
N SER A 26 14.53 15.46 4.30
CA SER A 26 14.50 15.38 5.76
C SER A 26 13.14 14.85 6.25
N PRO A 27 13.05 14.28 7.48
CA PRO A 27 11.77 13.88 8.05
C PRO A 27 10.74 15.03 8.09
N ASP A 28 11.23 16.25 8.35
CA ASP A 28 10.42 17.47 8.40
C ASP A 28 9.79 17.79 7.04
N GLU A 29 10.60 17.76 5.97
CA GLU A 29 10.12 17.99 4.60
C GLU A 29 9.17 16.89 4.15
N ALA A 30 9.49 15.61 4.42
CA ALA A 30 8.64 14.49 4.04
C ALA A 30 7.23 14.60 4.64
N VAL A 31 7.13 14.94 5.93
CA VAL A 31 5.84 15.14 6.61
C VAL A 31 5.13 16.39 6.08
N ALA A 32 5.86 17.50 5.91
CA ALA A 32 5.26 18.74 5.42
C ALA A 32 4.71 18.60 3.99
N HIS A 33 5.47 17.98 3.08
CA HIS A 33 5.05 17.72 1.70
C HIS A 33 3.87 16.76 1.64
N THR A 34 3.84 15.73 2.49
CA THR A 34 2.70 14.80 2.59
C THR A 34 1.43 15.52 3.05
N LEU A 35 1.52 16.38 4.07
CA LEU A 35 0.38 17.18 4.53
C LEU A 35 -0.09 18.16 3.45
N LEU A 36 0.83 18.82 2.74
CA LEU A 36 0.49 19.69 1.62
C LEU A 36 -0.21 18.95 0.49
N ASN A 37 0.25 17.74 0.14
CA ASN A 37 -0.40 16.90 -0.87
C ASN A 37 -1.85 16.57 -0.47
N CYS A 38 -2.07 16.26 0.81
CA CYS A 38 -3.41 16.00 1.34
C CYS A 38 -4.31 17.26 1.32
N LEU A 39 -3.80 18.39 1.82
CA LEU A 39 -4.52 19.67 1.81
C LEU A 39 -4.86 20.13 0.40
N LEU A 40 -3.90 20.04 -0.52
CA LEU A 40 -4.07 20.37 -1.92
C LEU A 40 -5.21 19.54 -2.52
N ARG A 41 -5.14 18.22 -2.39
CA ARG A 41 -6.09 17.28 -3.00
C ARG A 41 -7.50 17.41 -2.42
N GLU A 42 -7.62 17.53 -1.10
CA GLU A 42 -8.90 17.32 -0.42
C GLU A 42 -9.59 18.59 0.07
N VAL A 43 -8.85 19.70 0.15
CA VAL A 43 -9.33 20.98 0.69
C VAL A 43 -9.14 22.11 -0.32
N SER A 44 -7.89 22.49 -0.59
CA SER A 44 -7.60 23.75 -1.28
C SER A 44 -7.89 23.71 -2.78
N ALA A 45 -7.53 22.65 -3.51
CA ALA A 45 -7.83 22.60 -4.95
C ALA A 45 -9.35 22.47 -5.24
N PRO A 46 -10.11 21.58 -4.55
CA PRO A 46 -11.56 21.52 -4.70
C PRO A 46 -12.26 22.87 -4.43
N GLU A 47 -11.72 23.65 -3.50
CA GLU A 47 -12.26 24.97 -3.12
C GLU A 47 -11.66 26.15 -3.91
N ARG A 48 -10.86 25.86 -4.96
CA ARG A 48 -10.20 26.86 -5.82
C ARG A 48 -9.33 27.86 -5.05
N GLN A 49 -8.58 27.35 -4.08
CA GLN A 49 -7.71 28.12 -3.17
C GLN A 49 -6.23 27.95 -3.50
N THR A 50 -5.89 27.74 -4.77
CA THR A 50 -4.53 27.43 -5.21
C THR A 50 -4.15 28.25 -6.43
N ALA A 51 -2.89 28.69 -6.49
CA ALA A 51 -2.34 29.41 -7.64
C ALA A 51 -0.88 29.02 -7.89
N PHE A 52 -0.39 29.24 -9.11
CA PHE A 52 1.01 29.02 -9.47
C PHE A 52 1.67 30.36 -9.80
N THR A 53 2.84 30.62 -9.22
CA THR A 53 3.61 31.84 -9.46
C THR A 53 5.09 31.54 -9.34
N ASP A 54 5.89 31.94 -10.32
CA ASP A 54 7.36 31.89 -10.28
C ASP A 54 7.94 30.55 -9.79
N GLY A 55 7.45 29.43 -10.32
CA GLY A 55 7.90 28.08 -9.93
C GLY A 55 7.44 27.61 -8.54
N HIS A 56 6.48 28.31 -7.93
CA HIS A 56 5.91 27.95 -6.64
C HIS A 56 4.41 27.65 -6.73
N LEU A 57 3.95 26.75 -5.86
CA LEU A 57 2.54 26.57 -5.56
C LEU A 57 2.18 27.47 -4.38
N LEU A 58 1.16 28.30 -4.56
CA LEU A 58 0.45 28.99 -3.49
C LEU A 58 -0.76 28.17 -3.08
N LEU A 59 -0.92 27.94 -1.79
CA LEU A 59 -2.05 27.22 -1.21
C LEU A 59 -2.64 28.03 -0.07
N ARG A 60 -3.90 28.45 -0.22
CA ARG A 60 -4.62 29.19 0.82
C ARG A 60 -5.43 28.22 1.68
N LEU A 61 -5.34 28.44 3.00
CA LEU A 61 -6.23 27.86 4.01
C LEU A 61 -7.25 28.94 4.38
N PRO A 62 -8.40 28.99 3.70
CA PRO A 62 -9.28 30.16 3.70
C PRO A 62 -9.92 30.43 5.07
N ARG A 63 -10.20 29.39 5.85
CA ARG A 63 -10.88 29.53 7.15
C ARG A 63 -9.88 29.92 8.22
N ARG A 64 -8.65 29.41 8.15
CA ARG A 64 -7.56 29.82 9.04
C ARG A 64 -6.98 31.19 8.70
N GLY A 65 -7.12 31.63 7.45
CA GLY A 65 -6.62 32.91 6.95
C GLY A 65 -5.13 32.91 6.61
N VAL A 66 -4.54 31.75 6.32
CA VAL A 66 -3.10 31.59 6.03
C VAL A 66 -2.89 31.35 4.54
N LEU A 67 -1.87 32.00 3.96
CA LEU A 67 -1.37 31.71 2.63
C LEU A 67 -0.02 31.00 2.74
N LEU A 68 0.06 29.79 2.21
CA LEU A 68 1.25 28.97 2.15
C LEU A 68 1.88 29.04 0.76
N ARG A 69 3.20 28.88 0.70
CA ARG A 69 4.00 28.75 -0.52
C ARG A 69 4.98 27.60 -0.39
N VAL A 70 5.17 26.85 -1.47
CA VAL A 70 6.20 25.81 -1.59
C VAL A 70 6.77 25.81 -3.01
N GLY A 71 8.07 25.54 -3.13
CA GLY A 71 8.71 25.39 -4.44
C GLY A 71 8.21 24.14 -5.17
N LEU A 72 8.16 24.17 -6.49
CA LEU A 72 7.79 23.04 -7.32
C LEU A 72 9.02 22.47 -8.03
N ARG A 73 9.30 21.20 -7.77
CA ARG A 73 10.24 20.39 -8.57
C ARG A 73 9.60 19.99 -9.90
N ARG A 74 8.30 19.70 -9.89
CA ARG A 74 7.53 19.33 -11.09
C ARG A 74 6.04 19.61 -10.89
N THR A 75 5.38 20.14 -11.92
CA THR A 75 3.91 20.20 -11.98
C THR A 75 3.33 18.88 -12.46
N SER A 76 2.02 18.68 -12.33
CA SER A 76 1.37 17.44 -12.79
C SER A 76 -0.01 17.75 -13.34
N LEU A 77 -0.38 17.07 -14.43
CA LEU A 77 -1.69 17.20 -15.07
C LEU A 77 -2.83 16.69 -14.17
N LEU A 78 -2.56 15.77 -13.25
CA LEU A 78 -3.53 15.25 -12.27
C LEU A 78 -3.56 16.05 -10.95
N GLY A 79 -2.66 17.04 -10.80
CA GLY A 79 -2.49 17.77 -9.54
C GLY A 79 -1.61 17.05 -8.50
N ALA A 80 -0.95 15.95 -8.88
CA ALA A 80 0.03 15.23 -8.04
C ALA A 80 1.45 15.82 -8.18
N HIS A 81 1.60 17.08 -7.77
CA HIS A 81 2.85 17.84 -7.94
C HIS A 81 4.02 17.27 -7.12
N ARG A 82 5.24 17.65 -7.49
CA ARG A 82 6.46 17.42 -6.70
C ARG A 82 6.91 18.72 -6.07
N PHE A 83 7.09 18.71 -4.76
CA PHE A 83 7.54 19.87 -4.01
C PHE A 83 9.07 19.89 -3.90
N ALA A 84 9.62 21.08 -3.66
CA ALA A 84 11.03 21.32 -3.41
C ALA A 84 11.20 22.29 -2.24
N GLY A 85 12.10 21.94 -1.32
CA GLY A 85 12.46 22.77 -0.18
C GLY A 85 11.35 22.97 0.86
N PRO A 86 11.52 23.95 1.76
CA PRO A 86 10.63 24.17 2.87
C PRO A 86 9.30 24.82 2.46
N VAL A 87 8.27 24.59 3.27
CA VAL A 87 7.00 25.32 3.18
C VAL A 87 7.15 26.68 3.86
N SER A 88 6.56 27.74 3.32
CA SER A 88 6.56 29.07 3.93
C SER A 88 5.16 29.65 4.04
N GLU A 89 4.92 30.51 5.03
CA GLU A 89 3.71 31.31 5.16
C GLU A 89 3.95 32.77 4.84
N GLN A 90 2.94 33.44 4.30
CA GLN A 90 2.97 34.88 4.07
C GLN A 90 2.85 35.65 5.39
N THR A 91 3.77 36.59 5.62
CA THR A 91 3.75 37.49 6.78
C THR A 91 2.87 38.72 6.53
N ALA A 92 2.53 39.46 7.59
CA ALA A 92 1.63 40.62 7.49
C ALA A 92 2.20 41.77 6.62
N ASP A 93 3.53 41.88 6.52
CA ASP A 93 4.27 42.82 5.66
C ASP A 93 4.45 42.31 4.22
N GLY A 94 3.89 41.14 3.88
CA GLY A 94 3.96 40.55 2.53
C GLY A 94 5.22 39.70 2.27
N GLY A 95 6.09 39.55 3.28
CA GLY A 95 7.22 38.63 3.26
C GLY A 95 6.83 37.15 3.40
N TRP A 96 7.84 36.28 3.54
CA TRP A 96 7.66 34.83 3.67
C TRP A 96 8.55 34.27 4.76
N ASN A 97 7.95 33.50 5.68
CA ASN A 97 8.67 32.79 6.75
C ASN A 97 8.52 31.29 6.60
N VAL A 98 9.60 30.53 6.83
CA VAL A 98 9.58 29.06 6.81
C VAL A 98 8.69 28.53 7.93
N VAL A 99 7.85 27.55 7.60
CA VAL A 99 6.93 26.87 8.51
C VAL A 99 7.38 25.43 8.67
N GLY A 100 7.74 25.06 9.90
CA GLY A 100 8.05 23.66 10.24
C GLY A 100 6.82 22.76 10.19
N TRP A 101 7.04 21.45 10.05
CA TRP A 101 5.95 20.46 9.89
C TRP A 101 4.91 20.52 11.02
N ARG A 102 5.34 20.76 12.27
CA ARG A 102 4.43 20.80 13.44
C ARG A 102 3.47 21.98 13.36
N ARG A 103 3.97 23.13 12.95
CA ARG A 103 3.15 24.32 12.75
C ARG A 103 2.18 24.16 11.57
N LEU A 104 2.64 23.53 10.49
CA LEU A 104 1.75 23.17 9.37
C LEU A 104 0.65 22.17 9.78
N ALA A 105 0.97 21.22 10.67
CA ALA A 105 0.00 20.29 11.22
C ALA A 105 -1.06 21.02 12.09
N GLU A 106 -0.65 21.99 12.90
CA GLU A 106 -1.57 22.86 13.64
C GLU A 106 -2.49 23.66 12.69
N TYR A 107 -1.94 24.24 11.62
CA TYR A 107 -2.75 24.93 10.61
C TYR A 107 -3.75 24.00 9.92
N THR A 108 -3.33 22.76 9.64
CA THR A 108 -4.21 21.73 9.09
C THR A 108 -5.34 21.40 10.06
N GLN A 109 -5.01 21.19 11.34
CA GLN A 109 -6.00 20.92 12.40
C GLN A 109 -7.02 22.06 12.52
N ASP A 110 -6.55 23.31 12.55
CA ASP A 110 -7.40 24.49 12.67
C ASP A 110 -8.33 24.64 11.45
N GLU A 111 -7.78 24.53 10.23
CA GLU A 111 -8.56 24.62 9.00
C GLU A 111 -9.63 23.52 8.94
N LEU A 112 -9.28 22.27 9.26
CA LEU A 112 -10.22 21.16 9.26
C LEU A 112 -11.29 21.29 10.35
N SER A 113 -10.92 21.78 11.54
CA SER A 113 -11.87 22.06 12.63
C SER A 113 -12.90 23.11 12.20
N LEU A 114 -12.43 24.21 11.60
CA LEU A 114 -13.30 25.27 11.09
C LEU A 114 -14.14 24.82 9.89
N ARG A 115 -13.60 23.93 9.04
CA ARG A 115 -14.28 23.41 7.85
C ARG A 115 -15.39 22.42 8.18
N THR A 116 -15.14 21.54 9.13
CA THR A 116 -16.00 20.37 9.39
C THR A 116 -16.86 20.53 10.65
N GLY A 117 -16.49 21.42 11.56
CA GLY A 117 -17.10 21.52 12.90
C GLY A 117 -16.73 20.36 13.84
N VAL A 118 -15.91 19.41 13.39
CA VAL A 118 -15.42 18.25 14.16
C VAL A 118 -14.11 18.61 14.86
N ARG A 119 -13.88 18.08 16.06
CA ARG A 119 -12.58 18.10 16.74
C ARG A 119 -11.96 16.71 16.73
N ASN A 120 -10.66 16.64 16.51
CA ASN A 120 -9.87 15.40 16.57
C ASN A 120 -8.59 15.63 17.37
N GLU A 121 -8.62 15.27 18.64
CA GLU A 121 -7.54 15.51 19.61
C GLU A 121 -6.31 14.62 19.35
N GLU A 122 -6.49 13.48 18.69
CA GLU A 122 -5.41 12.54 18.38
C GLU A 122 -4.61 12.92 17.11
N PHE A 123 -5.11 13.87 16.31
CA PHE A 123 -4.58 14.12 14.97
C PHE A 123 -3.10 14.56 14.98
N LEU A 124 -2.75 15.52 15.85
CA LEU A 124 -1.37 16.00 15.97
C LEU A 124 -0.42 14.93 16.50
N GLU A 125 -0.85 14.14 17.49
CA GLU A 125 -0.06 13.05 18.04
C GLU A 125 0.24 11.97 17.00
N GLN A 126 -0.71 11.73 16.09
CA GLN A 126 -0.54 10.76 15.01
C GLN A 126 0.44 11.28 13.93
N ILE A 127 0.41 12.59 13.62
CA ILE A 127 1.41 13.20 12.73
C ILE A 127 2.81 13.14 13.36
N ASP A 128 2.93 13.46 14.65
CA ASP A 128 4.17 13.33 15.42
C ASP A 128 4.70 11.89 15.42
N SER A 129 3.83 10.91 15.66
CA SER A 129 4.19 9.48 15.56
C SER A 129 4.70 9.10 14.17
N SER A 130 4.05 9.60 13.11
CA SER A 130 4.50 9.38 11.73
C SER A 130 5.87 10.02 11.46
N HIS A 131 6.10 11.24 11.95
CA HIS A 131 7.40 11.93 11.85
C HIS A 131 8.51 11.14 12.54
N ARG A 132 8.30 10.73 13.80
CA ARG A 132 9.27 9.91 14.55
C ARG A 132 9.58 8.59 13.85
N THR A 133 8.58 7.96 13.25
CA THR A 133 8.76 6.72 12.49
C THR A 133 9.62 6.91 11.24
N ILE A 134 9.39 8.00 10.49
CA ILE A 134 10.20 8.36 9.33
C ILE A 134 11.64 8.68 9.76
N ALA A 135 11.82 9.48 10.82
CA ALA A 135 13.13 9.83 11.35
C ALA A 135 13.93 8.59 11.79
N ALA A 136 13.32 7.68 12.54
CA ALA A 136 13.95 6.43 12.97
C ALA A 136 14.32 5.55 11.77
N SER A 137 13.42 5.42 10.79
CA SER A 137 13.66 4.61 9.58
C SER A 137 14.83 5.15 8.75
N LEU A 138 14.92 6.47 8.58
CA LEU A 138 16.04 7.13 7.90
C LEU A 138 17.36 6.97 8.67
N ALA A 139 17.33 7.06 10.00
CA ALA A 139 18.50 6.85 10.85
C ALA A 139 19.06 5.42 10.70
N VAL A 140 18.20 4.40 10.70
CA VAL A 140 18.58 3.01 10.46
C VAL A 140 19.22 2.85 9.07
N ARG A 141 18.62 3.43 8.02
CA ARG A 141 19.11 3.33 6.63
C ARG A 141 20.43 4.03 6.36
N THR A 142 20.73 5.10 7.10
CA THR A 142 22.00 5.84 6.99
C THR A 142 23.11 5.24 7.87
N GLY A 143 22.77 4.32 8.78
CA GLY A 143 23.68 3.69 9.73
C GLY A 143 23.93 4.52 10.99
N ASN A 144 23.10 5.53 11.25
CA ASN A 144 23.19 6.44 12.41
C ASN A 144 22.15 6.11 13.49
N GLY A 145 21.28 5.11 13.28
CA GLY A 145 20.28 4.64 14.23
C GLY A 145 20.74 3.43 15.06
N PRO A 146 20.01 3.09 16.14
CA PRO A 146 20.26 1.85 16.88
C PRO A 146 20.13 0.65 15.94
N SER A 147 21.11 -0.27 15.99
CA SER A 147 21.04 -1.51 15.24
C SER A 147 19.84 -2.33 15.72
N ALA A 148 18.88 -2.61 14.84
CA ALA A 148 17.70 -3.41 15.14
C ALA A 148 18.01 -4.91 15.34
N LEU A 149 19.28 -5.31 15.35
CA LEU A 149 19.70 -6.70 15.52
C LEU A 149 20.19 -6.95 16.96
N PRO A 150 19.47 -7.75 17.77
CA PRO A 150 20.15 -8.60 18.72
C PRO A 150 20.95 -9.62 17.90
N VAL A 151 22.27 -9.50 17.89
CA VAL A 151 23.17 -10.51 17.30
C VAL A 151 22.97 -11.82 18.05
N GLN A 152 22.14 -12.73 17.53
CA GLN A 152 22.32 -14.15 17.80
C GLN A 152 23.39 -14.67 16.84
N ALA A 153 24.54 -15.05 17.42
CA ALA A 153 25.65 -15.67 16.71
C ALA A 153 25.14 -16.92 15.96
N GLY A 154 25.14 -16.85 14.61
CA GLY A 154 24.79 -17.96 13.73
C GLY A 154 24.16 -17.60 12.37
N ALA A 155 23.73 -16.36 12.13
CA ALA A 155 23.19 -15.95 10.83
C ALA A 155 24.30 -15.48 9.86
N ASP A 156 24.24 -15.97 8.62
CA ASP A 156 25.12 -15.59 7.51
C ASP A 156 25.11 -14.05 7.29
N PRO A 157 26.27 -13.36 7.25
CA PRO A 157 26.36 -11.90 7.10
C PRO A 157 25.84 -11.32 5.76
N SER A 158 25.24 -12.14 4.89
CA SER A 158 24.80 -11.76 3.54
C SER A 158 23.48 -10.98 3.50
N ALA A 159 22.78 -10.82 4.63
CA ALA A 159 21.62 -9.93 4.77
C ALA A 159 22.07 -8.45 4.79
N THR A 160 22.48 -7.95 3.63
CA THR A 160 22.96 -6.59 3.45
C THR A 160 21.78 -5.63 3.54
N LEU A 161 21.67 -4.88 4.64
CA LEU A 161 20.95 -3.61 4.65
C LEU A 161 21.58 -2.73 3.57
N VAL A 162 20.92 -2.62 2.41
CA VAL A 162 21.36 -1.73 1.33
C VAL A 162 21.29 -0.30 1.90
N ARG A 163 22.46 0.31 2.14
CA ARG A 163 22.57 1.71 2.56
C ARG A 163 21.99 2.58 1.45
N ALA A 164 21.23 3.61 1.85
CA ALA A 164 20.81 4.63 0.91
C ALA A 164 22.06 5.24 0.24
N GLY A 165 22.18 5.10 -1.09
CA GLY A 165 23.27 5.68 -1.87
C GLY A 165 24.42 4.74 -2.25
N THR A 166 24.50 3.51 -1.74
CA THR A 166 25.54 2.53 -2.19
C THR A 166 24.89 1.22 -2.64
N ALA A 167 24.42 1.17 -3.88
CA ALA A 167 23.99 -0.08 -4.51
C ALA A 167 24.78 -0.25 -5.81
N SER A 168 25.91 -0.96 -5.75
CA SER A 168 26.61 -1.49 -6.93
C SER A 168 26.52 -3.02 -7.02
N VAL A 169 25.92 -3.69 -6.03
CA VAL A 169 25.75 -5.15 -6.05
C VAL A 169 24.27 -5.47 -6.23
N PRO A 170 23.86 -6.09 -7.36
CA PRO A 170 22.50 -6.54 -7.53
C PRO A 170 22.15 -7.62 -6.48
N PRO A 171 20.89 -7.69 -6.02
CA PRO A 171 20.46 -8.72 -5.08
C PRO A 171 20.73 -10.12 -5.62
N ALA A 172 21.18 -11.03 -4.76
CA ALA A 172 21.67 -12.36 -5.14
C ALA A 172 20.59 -13.30 -5.70
N SER A 173 19.29 -12.97 -5.56
CA SER A 173 18.17 -13.75 -6.08
C SER A 173 16.91 -12.90 -6.30
N PRO A 174 15.94 -13.36 -7.12
CA PRO A 174 14.64 -12.70 -7.29
C PRO A 174 13.87 -12.50 -5.96
N VAL A 175 13.96 -13.48 -5.06
CA VAL A 175 13.34 -13.43 -3.72
C VAL A 175 13.99 -12.35 -2.85
N ALA A 176 15.31 -12.20 -2.91
CA ALA A 176 16.01 -11.14 -2.20
C ALA A 176 15.64 -9.75 -2.76
N ALA A 177 15.55 -9.61 -4.09
CA ALA A 177 15.12 -8.37 -4.75
C ALA A 177 13.70 -7.96 -4.33
N TYR A 178 12.79 -8.94 -4.29
CA TYR A 178 11.43 -8.77 -3.80
C TYR A 178 11.41 -8.23 -2.37
N LEU A 179 12.11 -8.89 -1.43
CA LEU A 179 12.17 -8.46 -0.04
C LEU A 179 12.76 -7.06 0.13
N VAL A 180 13.84 -6.75 -0.59
CA VAL A 180 14.42 -5.39 -0.60
C VAL A 180 13.40 -4.35 -1.06
N SER A 181 12.59 -4.67 -2.08
CA SER A 181 11.53 -3.77 -2.56
C SER A 181 10.40 -3.57 -1.54
N GLU A 182 9.97 -4.63 -0.85
CA GLU A 182 8.95 -4.56 0.21
C GLU A 182 9.39 -3.70 1.40
N GLN A 183 10.70 -3.70 1.66
CA GLN A 183 11.32 -3.03 2.79
C GLN A 183 11.76 -1.58 2.46
N ALA A 184 11.57 -1.13 1.21
CA ALA A 184 12.08 0.13 0.71
C ALA A 184 11.21 1.37 1.05
N LEU A 185 9.94 1.18 1.40
CA LEU A 185 8.99 2.28 1.54
C LEU A 185 9.19 3.06 2.85
N LEU A 186 10.08 4.05 2.86
CA LEU A 186 10.41 4.83 4.07
C LEU A 186 9.33 5.86 4.45
N PHE A 187 8.68 6.47 3.46
CA PHE A 187 7.78 7.61 3.66
C PHE A 187 6.30 7.22 3.64
N GLY A 188 5.97 6.07 3.05
CA GLY A 188 4.60 5.58 2.94
C GLY A 188 3.76 6.36 1.93
N HIS A 189 2.44 6.41 2.13
CA HIS A 189 1.52 6.94 1.13
C HIS A 189 1.48 8.49 1.12
N ARG A 190 1.89 9.12 0.01
CA ARG A 190 2.03 10.58 -0.15
C ARG A 190 0.77 11.42 0.01
N PHE A 191 -0.39 10.80 -0.21
CA PHE A 191 -1.70 11.41 0.02
C PHE A 191 -2.44 10.77 1.19
N HIS A 192 -1.73 10.55 2.30
CA HIS A 192 -2.30 10.16 3.58
C HIS A 192 -1.62 10.98 4.67
N PRO A 193 -2.34 11.62 5.62
CA PRO A 193 -1.72 12.58 6.55
C PRO A 193 -0.74 11.96 7.54
N THR A 194 -0.92 10.69 7.86
CA THR A 194 -0.16 9.96 8.88
C THR A 194 0.31 8.60 8.38
N PRO A 195 1.06 8.54 7.25
CA PRO A 195 1.30 7.31 6.49
C PRO A 195 2.15 6.28 7.25
N LYS A 196 2.91 6.74 8.25
CA LYS A 196 3.79 5.93 9.09
C LYS A 196 3.44 6.02 10.59
N ALA A 197 2.28 6.54 10.95
CA ALA A 197 1.86 6.54 12.35
C ALA A 197 1.69 5.11 12.87
N ARG A 198 2.30 4.82 14.02
CA ARG A 198 2.18 3.56 14.75
C ARG A 198 1.92 3.87 16.23
N THR A 199 1.08 3.05 16.87
CA THR A 199 0.85 3.14 18.31
C THR A 199 2.00 2.45 19.05
N GLY A 200 2.50 3.05 20.13
CA GLY A 200 3.61 2.51 20.94
C GLY A 200 4.93 3.28 20.78
N ASP A 201 5.95 2.88 21.54
CA ASP A 201 7.30 3.42 21.42
C ASP A 201 8.03 2.89 20.16
N ALA A 202 9.04 3.64 19.71
CA ALA A 202 9.77 3.36 18.47
C ALA A 202 10.50 2.02 18.51
N ASP A 203 11.18 1.73 19.62
CA ASP A 203 12.00 0.53 19.77
C ASP A 203 11.14 -0.75 19.70
N SER A 204 9.93 -0.70 20.26
CA SER A 204 8.98 -1.82 20.26
C SER A 204 8.50 -2.19 18.86
N TRP A 205 8.32 -1.22 17.96
CA TRP A 205 7.85 -1.52 16.60
C TRP A 205 8.98 -1.66 15.57
N LEU A 206 10.16 -1.10 15.82
CA LEU A 206 11.32 -1.19 14.90
C LEU A 206 11.75 -2.63 14.67
N ALA A 207 11.69 -3.48 15.70
CA ALA A 207 11.99 -4.91 15.61
C ALA A 207 11.08 -5.68 14.63
N TYR A 208 9.93 -5.10 14.26
CA TYR A 208 8.95 -5.67 13.34
C TYR A 208 8.76 -4.81 12.07
N ALA A 209 9.57 -3.76 11.89
CA ALA A 209 9.40 -2.78 10.82
C ALA A 209 10.05 -3.23 9.50
N PRO A 210 9.31 -3.27 8.39
CA PRO A 210 9.91 -3.55 7.08
C PRO A 210 10.99 -2.53 6.71
N GLU A 211 10.85 -1.27 7.09
CA GLU A 211 11.82 -0.20 6.80
C GLU A 211 13.20 -0.46 7.41
N ALA A 212 13.24 -1.22 8.51
CA ALA A 212 14.46 -1.65 9.21
C ALA A 212 14.98 -3.02 8.72
N GLY A 213 14.37 -3.62 7.70
CA GLY A 213 14.73 -4.95 7.23
C GLY A 213 14.32 -6.08 8.16
N ALA A 214 13.31 -5.85 9.02
CA ALA A 214 12.97 -6.75 10.11
C ALA A 214 12.68 -8.17 9.63
N THR A 215 13.41 -9.12 10.23
CA THR A 215 13.24 -10.56 10.05
C THR A 215 13.30 -11.21 11.43
N PHE A 216 12.29 -11.98 11.80
CA PHE A 216 12.15 -12.50 13.17
C PHE A 216 11.41 -13.85 13.20
N PRO A 217 11.69 -14.71 14.19
CA PRO A 217 10.93 -15.94 14.40
C PRO A 217 9.50 -15.62 14.86
N LEU A 218 8.55 -16.48 14.49
CA LEU A 218 7.17 -16.39 14.94
C LEU A 218 7.02 -16.87 16.37
N ARG A 219 5.98 -16.40 17.08
CA ARG A 219 5.55 -17.01 18.34
C ARG A 219 4.74 -18.26 18.01
N HIS A 220 5.06 -19.41 18.61
CA HIS A 220 4.34 -20.65 18.37
C HIS A 220 3.48 -21.02 19.57
N LEU A 221 2.17 -21.14 19.34
CA LEU A 221 1.23 -21.73 20.27
C LEU A 221 0.86 -23.12 19.80
N VAL A 222 0.53 -24.01 20.74
CA VAL A 222 -0.03 -25.32 20.47
C VAL A 222 -1.37 -25.41 21.18
N VAL A 223 -2.43 -25.64 20.41
CA VAL A 223 -3.81 -25.44 20.86
C VAL A 223 -4.58 -26.73 20.67
N ARG A 224 -5.44 -27.11 21.63
CA ARG A 224 -6.35 -28.26 21.48
C ARG A 224 -7.15 -28.14 20.19
N GLU A 225 -7.28 -29.23 19.46
CA GLU A 225 -7.93 -29.25 18.13
C GLU A 225 -9.32 -28.60 18.11
N HIS A 226 -10.15 -28.87 19.12
CA HIS A 226 -11.51 -28.33 19.21
C HIS A 226 -11.59 -26.83 19.54
N LEU A 227 -10.46 -26.17 19.80
CA LEU A 227 -10.35 -24.73 20.07
C LEU A 227 -9.70 -23.98 18.90
N ILE A 228 -9.49 -24.66 17.77
CA ILE A 228 -9.05 -24.05 16.51
C ILE A 228 -10.26 -23.76 15.63
N ALA A 229 -10.29 -22.56 15.05
CA ALA A 229 -11.11 -22.26 13.88
C ALA A 229 -10.21 -22.27 12.63
N GLU A 230 -10.57 -23.06 11.62
CA GLU A 230 -9.84 -23.10 10.35
C GLU A 230 -10.77 -23.43 9.18
N GLU A 231 -10.43 -22.91 8.01
CA GLU A 231 -11.06 -23.29 6.74
C GLU A 231 -9.98 -23.41 5.66
N THR A 232 -10.21 -24.31 4.70
CA THR A 232 -9.33 -24.50 3.54
C THR A 232 -10.12 -24.61 2.25
N ALA A 233 -9.64 -23.98 1.18
CA ALA A 233 -10.20 -24.09 -0.17
C ALA A 233 -9.70 -25.35 -0.87
N GLU A 234 -8.53 -25.87 -0.49
CA GLU A 234 -7.88 -27.02 -1.11
C GLU A 234 -7.04 -27.80 -0.08
N PRO A 235 -6.82 -29.12 -0.27
CA PRO A 235 -5.94 -29.92 0.58
C PRO A 235 -4.50 -29.37 0.59
N GLY A 236 -3.83 -29.43 1.74
CA GLY A 236 -2.46 -28.94 1.90
C GLY A 236 -2.32 -27.41 2.00
N ALA A 237 -3.43 -26.65 1.89
CA ALA A 237 -3.37 -25.18 2.00
C ALA A 237 -2.85 -24.67 3.35
N LEU A 238 -2.86 -25.50 4.40
CA LEU A 238 -2.33 -25.20 5.74
C LEU A 238 -0.88 -25.67 5.93
N ASP A 239 -0.24 -26.29 4.94
CA ASP A 239 1.15 -26.79 5.06
C ASP A 239 2.13 -25.67 5.42
N ALA A 240 1.86 -24.42 5.00
CA ALA A 240 2.66 -23.26 5.40
C ALA A 240 2.60 -22.95 6.90
N ILE A 241 1.48 -23.26 7.56
CA ILE A 241 1.28 -23.12 9.00
C ILE A 241 1.82 -24.34 9.74
N ASP A 242 1.59 -25.55 9.21
CA ASP A 242 1.96 -26.80 9.87
C ASP A 242 3.47 -27.12 9.77
N ARG A 243 4.20 -26.44 8.87
CA ARG A 243 5.65 -26.53 8.77
C ARG A 243 6.34 -25.97 10.01
N ARG A 244 6.82 -26.86 10.88
CA ARG A 244 7.79 -26.52 11.92
C ARG A 244 9.20 -26.77 11.39
N ASP A 245 9.89 -25.70 11.04
CA ASP A 245 11.28 -25.83 10.57
C ASP A 245 12.17 -26.37 11.69
N ARG A 246 12.76 -27.53 11.41
CA ARG A 246 13.66 -28.28 12.27
C ARG A 246 15.07 -27.66 12.34
N ALA A 247 15.33 -26.53 11.68
CA ALA A 247 16.68 -26.07 11.34
C ALA A 247 17.32 -25.05 12.31
N GLY A 248 16.62 -24.56 13.34
CA GLY A 248 17.13 -23.52 14.26
C GLY A 248 17.56 -24.00 15.66
N ARG A 249 18.16 -25.18 15.81
CA ARG A 249 18.28 -25.88 17.11
C ARG A 249 19.53 -25.47 17.90
N ARG A 250 19.34 -24.86 19.08
CA ARG A 250 20.29 -24.95 20.18
C ARG A 250 19.80 -26.03 21.15
N ASP A 251 20.60 -27.07 21.32
CA ASP A 251 20.66 -27.88 22.55
C ASP A 251 19.59 -28.97 22.83
N GLY A 252 19.06 -29.64 21.80
CA GLY A 252 18.63 -31.05 21.94
C GLY A 252 17.43 -31.41 22.85
N THR A 253 16.80 -30.48 23.57
CA THR A 253 15.71 -30.80 24.52
C THR A 253 14.30 -30.34 24.12
N ASP A 254 14.12 -29.47 23.13
CA ASP A 254 12.84 -28.74 22.95
C ASP A 254 12.06 -29.09 21.67
N GLY A 255 12.21 -30.33 21.21
CA GLY A 255 11.52 -30.88 20.05
C GLY A 255 10.42 -31.87 20.42
N ALA A 256 9.49 -31.52 21.30
CA ALA A 256 8.24 -32.29 21.34
C ALA A 256 7.51 -32.03 20.02
N ASP A 257 7.19 -33.11 19.29
CA ASP A 257 6.18 -33.06 18.23
C ASP A 257 4.90 -32.43 18.78
N VAL A 258 4.08 -31.81 17.92
CA VAL A 258 2.77 -31.29 18.37
C VAL A 258 2.03 -32.45 19.02
N PRO A 259 1.69 -32.38 20.33
CA PRO A 259 1.11 -33.52 21.01
C PRO A 259 -0.22 -33.95 20.36
N ASP A 260 -0.54 -35.23 20.43
CA ASP A 260 -1.81 -35.74 19.93
C ASP A 260 -3.00 -34.95 20.50
N GLY A 261 -3.95 -34.59 19.64
CA GLY A 261 -5.10 -33.76 20.01
C GLY A 261 -4.81 -32.26 20.06
N TYR A 262 -3.64 -31.82 19.60
CA TYR A 262 -3.28 -30.41 19.44
C TYR A 262 -2.93 -30.06 17.98
N ARG A 263 -2.94 -28.75 17.68
CA ARG A 263 -2.52 -28.15 16.42
C ARG A 263 -1.59 -26.97 16.67
N LEU A 264 -0.71 -26.71 15.72
CA LEU A 264 0.17 -25.55 15.73
C LEU A 264 -0.61 -24.28 15.33
N LEU A 265 -0.43 -23.20 16.08
CA LEU A 265 -0.95 -21.88 15.77
C LEU A 265 0.19 -20.85 15.89
N PRO A 266 0.80 -20.44 14.76
CA PRO A 266 1.76 -19.35 14.77
C PRO A 266 1.04 -18.03 15.01
N ALA A 267 1.71 -17.11 15.70
CA ALA A 267 1.25 -15.76 15.94
C ALA A 267 2.37 -14.75 15.71
N HIS A 268 1.99 -13.55 15.26
CA HIS A 268 2.91 -12.42 15.24
C HIS A 268 3.35 -12.09 16.67
N PRO A 269 4.66 -12.03 17.00
CA PRO A 269 5.13 -11.83 18.37
C PRO A 269 4.58 -10.55 19.03
N TRP A 270 4.53 -9.44 18.29
CA TRP A 270 3.91 -8.19 18.76
C TRP A 270 2.42 -8.36 19.11
N GLN A 271 1.64 -9.03 18.26
CA GLN A 271 0.22 -9.28 18.51
C GLN A 271 0.02 -10.18 19.75
N TYR A 272 0.82 -11.23 19.91
CA TYR A 272 0.80 -12.06 21.11
C TYR A 272 1.09 -11.23 22.37
N ALA A 273 2.08 -10.35 22.33
CA ALA A 273 2.42 -9.49 23.46
C ALA A 273 1.26 -8.56 23.86
N MET A 274 0.43 -8.12 22.92
CA MET A 274 -0.77 -7.30 23.20
C MET A 274 -1.89 -8.11 23.85
N LEU A 275 -2.02 -9.41 23.52
CA LEU A 275 -3.11 -10.26 23.97
C LEU A 275 -2.76 -11.21 25.13
N ARG A 276 -1.48 -11.36 25.49
CA ARG A 276 -1.03 -12.35 26.50
C ARG A 276 -1.68 -12.19 27.88
N GLU A 277 -2.11 -10.97 28.22
CA GLU A 277 -2.78 -10.69 29.49
C GLU A 277 -4.30 -10.89 29.44
N HIS A 278 -4.86 -11.26 28.27
CA HIS A 278 -6.29 -11.47 28.10
C HIS A 278 -6.79 -12.60 29.04
N PRO A 279 -7.82 -12.38 29.87
CA PRO A 279 -8.24 -13.34 30.89
C PRO A 279 -8.56 -14.74 30.34
N THR A 280 -9.31 -14.82 29.24
CA THR A 280 -9.66 -16.09 28.58
C THR A 280 -8.42 -16.86 28.11
N LEU A 281 -7.42 -16.16 27.56
CA LEU A 281 -6.16 -16.78 27.11
C LEU A 281 -5.34 -17.29 28.30
N ARG A 282 -5.21 -16.48 29.36
CA ARG A 282 -4.51 -16.88 30.61
C ARG A 282 -5.15 -18.12 31.25
N ALA A 283 -6.47 -18.19 31.27
CA ALA A 283 -7.19 -19.35 31.78
C ALA A 283 -6.93 -20.61 30.93
N ALA A 284 -6.94 -20.48 29.60
CA ALA A 284 -6.64 -21.59 28.69
C ALA A 284 -5.19 -22.10 28.82
N LEU A 285 -4.23 -21.18 28.98
CA LEU A 285 -2.83 -21.52 29.30
C LEU A 285 -2.72 -22.28 30.62
N GLY A 286 -3.41 -21.81 31.67
CA GLY A 286 -3.41 -22.46 32.99
C GLY A 286 -4.03 -23.86 33.00
N ARG A 287 -4.99 -24.15 32.10
CA ARG A 287 -5.58 -25.49 31.93
C ARG A 287 -4.79 -26.40 30.98
N GLY A 288 -3.79 -25.87 30.27
CA GLY A 288 -3.07 -26.61 29.24
C GLY A 288 -3.87 -26.80 27.94
N ASP A 289 -4.94 -26.03 27.74
CA ASP A 289 -5.71 -26.00 26.48
C ASP A 289 -4.91 -25.31 25.37
N VAL A 290 -4.06 -24.37 25.76
CA VAL A 290 -3.07 -23.69 24.93
C VAL A 290 -1.72 -23.87 25.62
N LEU A 291 -0.70 -24.23 24.85
CA LEU A 291 0.70 -24.29 25.28
C LEU A 291 1.48 -23.22 24.50
N ASP A 292 2.24 -22.40 25.21
CA ASP A 292 3.09 -21.38 24.60
C ASP A 292 4.52 -21.90 24.46
N LEU A 293 4.94 -22.18 23.23
CA LEU A 293 6.28 -22.71 22.93
C LEU A 293 7.34 -21.62 22.77
N GLY A 294 6.98 -20.34 22.91
CA GLY A 294 7.90 -19.24 22.70
C GLY A 294 8.14 -18.91 21.22
N PRO A 295 9.09 -17.99 20.94
CA PRO A 295 9.54 -17.71 19.59
C PRO A 295 10.33 -18.90 19.03
N GLY A 296 10.12 -19.28 17.78
CA GLY A 296 10.88 -20.37 17.16
C GLY A 296 10.66 -20.49 15.65
N GLY A 297 11.21 -21.55 15.05
CA GLY A 297 11.12 -21.81 13.61
C GLY A 297 12.07 -20.93 12.78
N ARG A 298 11.97 -21.03 11.44
CA ARG A 298 12.69 -20.13 10.56
C ARG A 298 12.19 -18.69 10.73
N PRO A 299 13.07 -17.68 10.63
CA PRO A 299 12.66 -16.29 10.62
C PRO A 299 11.77 -15.98 9.42
N PHE A 300 10.79 -15.10 9.62
CA PHE A 300 10.02 -14.50 8.54
C PHE A 300 10.38 -13.02 8.42
N ALA A 301 10.48 -12.53 7.19
CA ALA A 301 10.70 -11.12 6.87
C ALA A 301 9.36 -10.36 6.83
N ALA A 302 9.31 -9.20 7.48
CA ALA A 302 8.16 -8.30 7.38
C ALA A 302 8.09 -7.64 5.99
N THR A 303 6.91 -7.68 5.38
CA THR A 303 6.63 -6.98 4.11
C THR A 303 6.07 -5.58 4.34
N ALA A 304 5.79 -4.81 3.29
CA ALA A 304 5.30 -3.43 3.41
C ALA A 304 3.98 -3.29 4.20
N SER A 305 3.20 -4.36 4.35
CA SER A 305 1.98 -4.36 5.17
C SER A 305 2.25 -4.50 6.68
N VAL A 306 3.50 -4.74 7.08
CA VAL A 306 3.98 -5.11 8.42
C VAL A 306 3.48 -6.48 8.88
N ARG A 307 2.17 -6.73 8.77
CA ARG A 307 1.49 -7.94 9.28
C ARG A 307 1.55 -9.15 8.35
N THR A 308 1.91 -8.97 7.09
CA THR A 308 2.19 -10.08 6.17
C THR A 308 3.67 -10.39 6.22
N LEU A 309 4.00 -11.61 6.61
CA LEU A 309 5.36 -12.07 6.77
C LEU A 309 5.68 -13.11 5.70
N TYR A 310 6.91 -13.10 5.20
CA TYR A 310 7.38 -13.98 4.12
C TYR A 310 8.61 -14.76 4.55
N ASP A 311 8.64 -16.05 4.26
CA ASP A 311 9.75 -16.95 4.62
C ASP A 311 10.60 -17.39 3.43
N GLY A 312 10.39 -16.79 2.25
CA GLY A 312 11.03 -17.19 1.01
C GLY A 312 10.21 -18.17 0.16
N GLU A 313 9.14 -18.74 0.71
CA GLU A 313 8.27 -19.69 0.00
C GLU A 313 6.79 -19.32 0.09
N SER A 314 6.30 -18.95 1.26
CA SER A 314 4.87 -18.73 1.55
C SER A 314 4.66 -17.48 2.38
N PHE A 315 3.47 -16.88 2.24
CA PHE A 315 3.10 -15.70 3.00
C PHE A 315 2.12 -16.06 4.10
N LEU A 316 2.37 -15.56 5.31
CA LEU A 316 1.43 -15.63 6.42
C LEU A 316 1.00 -14.21 6.78
N LYS A 317 -0.30 -13.93 6.64
CA LYS A 317 -0.91 -12.64 6.95
C LYS A 317 -1.60 -12.72 8.31
N PHE A 318 -0.93 -12.17 9.32
CA PHE A 318 -1.40 -12.19 10.71
C PHE A 318 -2.32 -11.02 11.01
N SER A 319 -3.17 -11.17 12.02
CA SER A 319 -3.74 -10.03 12.71
C SER A 319 -2.65 -9.26 13.46
N LEU A 320 -2.78 -7.93 13.45
CA LEU A 320 -1.95 -7.02 14.22
C LEU A 320 -2.80 -5.81 14.63
N ASN A 321 -3.15 -5.70 15.90
CA ASN A 321 -4.01 -4.65 16.46
C ASN A 321 -3.31 -3.28 16.55
N VAL A 322 -2.54 -2.94 15.51
CA VAL A 322 -1.86 -1.67 15.33
C VAL A 322 -2.57 -0.93 14.19
N ARG A 323 -2.81 0.36 14.41
CA ARG A 323 -3.37 1.21 13.37
C ARG A 323 -2.28 1.55 12.36
N ILE A 324 -2.47 1.15 11.11
CA ILE A 324 -1.58 1.49 9.99
C ILE A 324 -2.44 2.19 8.95
N THR A 325 -2.05 3.42 8.61
CA THR A 325 -2.87 4.36 7.83
C THR A 325 -4.26 4.56 8.46
N ASN A 326 -5.36 4.30 7.75
CA ASN A 326 -6.72 4.49 8.24
C ASN A 326 -7.24 3.29 9.05
N CYS A 327 -6.64 2.11 8.91
CA CYS A 327 -7.22 0.86 9.40
C CYS A 327 -6.48 0.31 10.61
N LEU A 328 -7.25 -0.24 11.56
CA LEU A 328 -6.71 -1.20 12.52
C LEU A 328 -6.42 -2.50 11.76
N ARG A 329 -5.19 -3.00 11.80
CA ARG A 329 -4.76 -4.12 10.97
C ARG A 329 -5.07 -5.49 11.60
N LYS A 330 -6.28 -5.68 12.09
CA LYS A 330 -6.82 -7.00 12.45
C LYS A 330 -7.43 -7.70 11.24
N ASN A 331 -7.52 -9.02 11.29
CA ASN A 331 -8.37 -9.82 10.40
C ASN A 331 -9.68 -10.04 11.14
N ALA A 332 -10.75 -9.36 10.74
CA ALA A 332 -12.08 -9.59 11.31
C ALA A 332 -12.54 -11.03 11.03
N SER A 333 -13.44 -11.58 11.85
CA SER A 333 -13.88 -12.97 11.68
C SER A 333 -14.46 -13.24 10.29
N TYR A 334 -15.22 -12.27 9.74
CA TYR A 334 -15.76 -12.35 8.38
C TYR A 334 -14.71 -12.21 7.28
N GLU A 335 -13.56 -11.56 7.53
CA GLU A 335 -12.46 -11.45 6.59
C GLU A 335 -11.69 -12.78 6.47
N LEU A 336 -11.57 -13.53 7.58
CA LEU A 336 -10.95 -14.86 7.59
C LEU A 336 -11.71 -15.84 6.69
N SER A 337 -13.00 -16.05 6.96
CA SER A 337 -13.88 -16.89 6.13
C SER A 337 -14.05 -16.31 4.73
N GLY A 338 -14.15 -14.99 4.60
CA GLY A 338 -14.28 -14.29 3.33
C GLY A 338 -13.11 -14.54 2.37
N ALA A 339 -11.87 -14.60 2.85
CA ALA A 339 -10.69 -14.87 2.03
C ALA A 339 -10.74 -16.27 1.38
N VAL A 340 -11.16 -17.29 2.15
CA VAL A 340 -11.30 -18.67 1.66
C VAL A 340 -12.51 -18.80 0.74
N ALA A 341 -13.63 -18.18 1.08
CA ALA A 341 -14.83 -18.13 0.24
C ALA A 341 -14.54 -17.49 -1.13
N LEU A 342 -13.86 -16.34 -1.14
CA LEU A 342 -13.40 -15.69 -2.37
C LEU A 342 -12.48 -16.61 -3.16
N THR A 343 -11.51 -17.27 -2.53
CA THR A 343 -10.62 -18.19 -3.24
C THR A 343 -11.39 -19.31 -3.96
N ARG A 344 -12.45 -19.85 -3.35
CA ARG A 344 -13.31 -20.88 -3.98
C ARG A 344 -14.15 -20.30 -5.14
N VAL A 345 -14.83 -19.18 -4.89
CA VAL A 345 -15.77 -18.55 -5.84
C VAL A 345 -15.05 -18.00 -7.07
N LEU A 346 -13.87 -17.42 -6.88
CA LEU A 346 -13.14 -16.73 -7.93
C LEU A 346 -12.39 -17.68 -8.87
N GLY A 347 -12.30 -18.98 -8.56
CA GLY A 347 -11.54 -19.96 -9.35
C GLY A 347 -11.81 -19.88 -10.86
N PRO A 348 -13.07 -19.97 -11.32
CA PRO A 348 -13.40 -19.88 -12.75
C PRO A 348 -13.04 -18.53 -13.38
N ALA A 349 -13.33 -17.42 -12.69
CA ALA A 349 -13.03 -16.08 -13.19
C ALA A 349 -11.50 -15.84 -13.32
N LEU A 350 -10.73 -16.29 -12.32
CA LEU A 350 -9.27 -16.19 -12.34
C LEU A 350 -8.64 -17.09 -13.41
N ALA A 351 -9.22 -18.26 -13.68
CA ALA A 351 -8.76 -19.13 -14.76
C ALA A 351 -8.98 -18.49 -16.14
N ASP A 352 -10.16 -17.92 -16.38
CA ASP A 352 -10.45 -17.17 -17.63
C ASP A 352 -9.51 -15.95 -17.79
N LEU A 353 -9.29 -15.18 -16.73
CA LEU A 353 -8.36 -14.04 -16.76
C LEU A 353 -6.92 -14.50 -17.06
N ALA A 354 -6.46 -15.60 -16.46
CA ALA A 354 -5.12 -16.14 -16.71
C ALA A 354 -4.95 -16.64 -18.16
N GLU A 355 -5.99 -17.21 -18.76
CA GLU A 355 -5.98 -17.63 -20.17
C GLU A 355 -5.95 -16.42 -21.11
N ARG A 356 -6.79 -15.40 -20.88
CA ARG A 356 -6.85 -14.19 -21.71
C ARG A 356 -5.65 -13.26 -21.55
N PHE A 357 -5.06 -13.25 -20.35
CA PHE A 357 -3.97 -12.34 -19.96
C PHE A 357 -2.83 -13.12 -19.26
N PRO A 358 -2.06 -13.94 -19.98
CA PRO A 358 -1.06 -14.84 -19.40
C PRO A 358 0.12 -14.14 -18.72
N GLY A 359 0.29 -12.83 -18.97
CA GLY A 359 1.24 -11.97 -18.24
C GLY A 359 0.71 -11.49 -16.88
N SER A 360 -0.42 -12.00 -16.39
CA SER A 360 -0.99 -11.59 -15.11
C SER A 360 -1.49 -12.79 -14.30
N ALA A 361 -1.37 -12.69 -12.97
CA ALA A 361 -1.91 -13.70 -12.06
C ALA A 361 -2.30 -13.09 -10.70
N VAL A 362 -3.10 -13.82 -9.92
CA VAL A 362 -3.54 -13.39 -8.59
C VAL A 362 -3.04 -14.39 -7.54
N LEU A 363 -2.40 -13.88 -6.48
CA LEU A 363 -2.04 -14.66 -5.30
C LEU A 363 -3.30 -14.89 -4.46
N ARG A 364 -3.80 -16.13 -4.43
CA ARG A 364 -4.99 -16.51 -3.68
C ARG A 364 -4.71 -16.62 -2.18
N GLU A 365 -5.77 -16.78 -1.40
CA GLU A 365 -5.73 -16.89 0.06
C GLU A 365 -6.52 -18.13 0.48
N PRO A 366 -5.98 -19.35 0.22
CA PRO A 366 -6.75 -20.59 0.25
C PRO A 366 -7.06 -21.10 1.65
N ALA A 367 -6.47 -20.55 2.71
CA ALA A 367 -6.73 -21.03 4.06
C ALA A 367 -6.56 -19.96 5.13
N TYR A 368 -7.18 -20.19 6.28
CA TYR A 368 -6.85 -19.51 7.52
C TYR A 368 -6.86 -20.48 8.70
N ARG A 369 -6.19 -20.08 9.80
CA ARG A 369 -6.32 -20.69 11.12
C ARG A 369 -6.41 -19.60 12.19
N SER A 370 -7.15 -19.84 13.27
CA SER A 370 -7.26 -18.94 14.42
C SER A 370 -7.61 -19.67 15.73
N LEU A 371 -7.64 -18.92 16.84
CA LEU A 371 -7.95 -19.37 18.19
C LEU A 371 -9.41 -19.08 18.56
N ALA A 372 -10.21 -20.13 18.74
CA ALA A 372 -11.64 -20.04 19.05
C ALA A 372 -11.93 -20.44 20.51
N LEU A 373 -11.29 -19.76 21.47
CA LEU A 373 -11.57 -20.00 22.89
C LEU A 373 -12.98 -19.53 23.25
N PRO A 374 -13.77 -20.29 24.04
CA PRO A 374 -15.11 -19.87 24.43
C PRO A 374 -15.06 -18.65 25.36
N GLY A 375 -15.81 -17.62 25.01
CA GLY A 375 -16.09 -16.46 25.84
C GLY A 375 -17.21 -16.73 26.87
N PRO A 376 -17.64 -15.70 27.62
CA PRO A 376 -18.60 -15.84 28.72
C PRO A 376 -19.97 -16.39 28.31
N ASP A 377 -20.39 -16.19 27.06
CA ASP A 377 -21.66 -16.67 26.50
C ASP A 377 -21.55 -18.03 25.80
N GLY A 378 -20.37 -18.65 25.84
CA GLY A 378 -20.07 -19.93 25.19
C GLY A 378 -19.75 -19.82 23.69
N THR A 379 -19.87 -18.64 23.08
CA THR A 379 -19.41 -18.39 21.71
C THR A 379 -17.90 -18.06 21.71
N PRO A 380 -17.18 -18.21 20.58
CA PRO A 380 -15.78 -17.85 20.53
C PRO A 380 -15.52 -16.39 20.91
N ASP A 381 -14.57 -16.19 21.82
CA ASP A 381 -14.09 -14.87 22.23
C ASP A 381 -13.57 -14.12 21.00
N ARG A 382 -14.29 -13.08 20.62
CA ARG A 382 -14.06 -12.38 19.35
C ARG A 382 -12.70 -11.70 19.30
N GLU A 383 -12.20 -11.17 20.42
CA GLU A 383 -10.90 -10.50 20.43
C GLU A 383 -9.77 -11.50 20.18
N LEU A 384 -9.88 -12.71 20.73
CA LEU A 384 -8.91 -13.78 20.49
C LEU A 384 -9.05 -14.39 19.10
N LEU A 385 -10.28 -14.62 18.63
CA LEU A 385 -10.54 -15.16 17.29
C LEU A 385 -10.05 -14.22 16.19
N GLU A 386 -10.33 -12.92 16.30
CA GLU A 386 -9.80 -11.95 15.35
C GLU A 386 -8.30 -11.74 15.60
N GLY A 387 -7.86 -11.73 16.86
CA GLY A 387 -6.49 -11.39 17.26
C GLY A 387 -5.43 -12.43 16.92
N PHE A 388 -5.80 -13.71 16.80
CA PHE A 388 -4.88 -14.80 16.43
C PHE A 388 -5.07 -15.31 15.01
N GLY A 389 -5.93 -14.67 14.22
CA GLY A 389 -6.17 -15.06 12.84
C GLY A 389 -4.91 -14.94 11.97
N VAL A 390 -4.56 -16.03 11.28
CA VAL A 390 -3.52 -16.08 10.26
C VAL A 390 -4.12 -16.60 8.95
N ILE A 391 -3.99 -15.80 7.90
CA ILE A 391 -4.38 -16.18 6.53
C ILE A 391 -3.13 -16.67 5.80
N VAL A 392 -3.23 -17.83 5.17
CA VAL A 392 -2.21 -18.34 4.26
C VAL A 392 -2.44 -17.70 2.89
N ARG A 393 -1.44 -16.97 2.41
CA ARG A 393 -1.39 -16.49 1.03
C ARG A 393 -0.36 -17.28 0.26
N GLU A 394 -0.71 -17.55 -0.98
CA GLU A 394 0.13 -18.37 -1.82
C GLU A 394 1.49 -17.74 -2.17
N GLY A 395 2.50 -18.61 -2.31
CA GLY A 395 3.88 -18.22 -2.63
C GLY A 395 4.08 -17.68 -4.05
N LEU A 396 5.18 -16.94 -4.24
CA LEU A 396 5.55 -16.34 -5.53
C LEU A 396 5.98 -17.38 -6.57
N THR A 397 6.79 -18.37 -6.17
CA THR A 397 7.51 -19.29 -7.08
C THR A 397 6.62 -20.01 -8.08
N ARG A 398 5.40 -20.36 -7.68
CA ARG A 398 4.44 -21.08 -8.54
C ARG A 398 3.71 -20.20 -9.56
N HIS A 399 3.82 -18.88 -9.42
CA HIS A 399 3.15 -17.89 -10.26
C HIS A 399 4.12 -17.11 -11.14
N LEU A 400 5.41 -17.03 -10.75
CA LEU A 400 6.42 -16.29 -11.50
C LEU A 400 6.71 -16.94 -12.85
N LEU A 401 6.71 -16.12 -13.90
CA LEU A 401 7.25 -16.54 -15.19
C LEU A 401 8.77 -16.77 -15.07
N PRO A 402 9.33 -17.77 -15.78
CA PRO A 402 10.75 -18.04 -15.78
C PRO A 402 11.58 -16.79 -16.13
N GLY A 403 12.66 -16.56 -15.38
CA GLY A 403 13.58 -15.43 -15.61
C GLY A 403 13.07 -14.07 -15.14
N THR A 404 11.89 -14.00 -14.51
CA THR A 404 11.35 -12.74 -13.99
C THR A 404 11.69 -12.51 -12.51
N THR A 405 11.82 -11.24 -12.13
CA THR A 405 12.07 -10.78 -10.77
C THR A 405 10.91 -9.94 -10.27
N PRO A 406 10.18 -10.37 -9.22
CA PRO A 406 9.06 -9.61 -8.67
C PRO A 406 9.54 -8.44 -7.81
N LEU A 407 9.01 -7.25 -8.08
CA LEU A 407 9.27 -6.02 -7.35
C LEU A 407 7.96 -5.38 -6.91
N LEU A 408 7.88 -4.88 -5.69
CA LEU A 408 6.71 -4.15 -5.21
C LEU A 408 6.47 -2.89 -6.06
N ALA A 409 5.30 -2.75 -6.69
CA ALA A 409 5.01 -1.62 -7.56
C ALA A 409 5.17 -0.27 -6.84
N ALA A 410 4.83 -0.21 -5.55
CA ALA A 410 5.04 0.97 -4.71
C ALA A 410 6.51 1.39 -4.60
N ALA A 411 7.45 0.44 -4.55
CA ALA A 411 8.88 0.74 -4.49
C ALA A 411 9.43 1.15 -5.85
N VAL A 412 8.88 0.60 -6.94
CA VAL A 412 9.20 1.02 -8.31
C VAL A 412 8.73 2.46 -8.56
N ALA A 413 7.55 2.80 -8.05
CA ALA A 413 6.88 4.10 -8.19
C ALA A 413 7.21 5.13 -7.08
N ASP A 414 8.15 4.83 -6.19
CA ASP A 414 8.52 5.72 -5.08
C ASP A 414 8.96 7.09 -5.63
N GLU A 415 8.81 8.15 -4.84
CA GLU A 415 9.31 9.48 -5.22
C GLU A 415 10.82 9.55 -5.24
N TYR A 416 11.44 8.75 -4.38
CA TYR A 416 12.86 8.75 -4.12
C TYR A 416 13.44 7.36 -4.40
N PRO A 417 14.66 7.28 -4.96
CA PRO A 417 15.29 6.01 -5.30
C PRO A 417 15.86 5.31 -4.05
N THR A 418 14.98 4.89 -3.14
CA THR A 418 15.27 4.25 -1.84
C THR A 418 15.76 2.80 -1.98
N SER A 419 15.60 2.18 -3.15
CA SER A 419 16.03 0.82 -3.42
C SER A 419 16.42 0.60 -4.89
N PRO A 420 17.11 -0.52 -5.21
CA PRO A 420 17.37 -0.94 -6.59
C PRO A 420 16.12 -1.21 -7.43
N ALA A 421 14.95 -1.37 -6.80
CA ALA A 421 13.69 -1.59 -7.51
C ALA A 421 13.12 -0.32 -8.14
N HIS A 422 13.57 0.86 -7.71
CA HIS A 422 13.05 2.13 -8.20
C HIS A 422 13.20 2.26 -9.72
N VAL A 423 12.20 2.85 -10.40
CA VAL A 423 12.17 2.92 -11.86
C VAL A 423 13.41 3.59 -12.48
N SER A 424 14.01 4.56 -11.79
CA SER A 424 15.27 5.19 -12.24
C SER A 424 16.47 4.25 -12.28
N ARG A 425 16.42 3.12 -11.55
CA ARG A 425 17.47 2.11 -11.51
C ARG A 425 17.23 1.04 -12.56
N LEU A 426 15.97 0.69 -12.79
CA LEU A 426 15.55 -0.21 -13.87
C LEU A 426 15.81 0.40 -15.26
N LEU A 427 15.67 1.73 -15.37
CA LEU A 427 15.84 2.50 -16.60
C LEU A 427 17.11 3.37 -16.57
N ASP A 428 18.17 2.92 -15.89
CA ASP A 428 19.41 3.71 -15.81
C ASP A 428 20.00 3.98 -17.20
N GLY A 429 20.33 5.24 -17.49
CA GLY A 429 20.80 5.69 -18.80
C GLY A 429 19.76 5.62 -19.94
N ALA A 430 18.51 5.21 -19.67
CA ALA A 430 17.47 5.11 -20.69
C ALA A 430 16.99 6.51 -21.14
N GLY A 431 16.78 6.67 -22.45
CA GLY A 431 16.15 7.86 -23.00
C GLY A 431 14.62 7.84 -22.89
N PRO A 432 13.94 8.98 -23.14
CA PRO A 432 12.48 9.08 -23.04
C PRO A 432 11.69 8.06 -23.85
N ARG A 433 12.24 7.62 -25.00
CA ARG A 433 11.60 6.59 -25.83
C ARG A 433 11.56 5.23 -25.12
N ALA A 434 12.68 4.81 -24.54
CA ALA A 434 12.76 3.54 -23.81
C ALA A 434 11.86 3.58 -22.57
N ALA A 435 11.76 4.72 -21.87
CA ALA A 435 10.82 4.89 -20.77
C ALA A 435 9.36 4.77 -21.21
N LEU A 436 8.98 5.31 -22.38
CA LEU A 436 7.66 5.13 -22.96
C LEU A 436 7.39 3.67 -23.37
N ASP A 437 8.38 2.98 -23.93
CA ASP A 437 8.25 1.57 -24.30
C ASP A 437 8.07 0.68 -23.04
N TRP A 438 8.82 0.94 -21.96
CA TRP A 438 8.65 0.33 -20.64
C TRP A 438 7.25 0.57 -20.09
N TRP A 439 6.78 1.81 -20.13
CA TRP A 439 5.46 2.22 -19.65
C TRP A 439 4.33 1.53 -20.42
N SER A 440 4.44 1.50 -21.74
CA SER A 440 3.47 0.85 -22.62
C SER A 440 3.41 -0.66 -22.37
N ALA A 441 4.57 -1.31 -22.15
CA ALA A 441 4.63 -2.72 -21.74
C ALA A 441 3.93 -2.97 -20.40
N TYR A 442 4.19 -2.11 -19.40
CA TYR A 442 3.57 -2.24 -18.09
C TYR A 442 2.04 -2.10 -18.14
N LEU A 443 1.53 -1.07 -18.84
CA LEU A 443 0.10 -0.82 -18.96
C LEU A 443 -0.65 -1.99 -19.59
N ARG A 444 -0.06 -2.65 -20.60
CA ARG A 444 -0.64 -3.84 -21.25
C ARG A 444 -0.78 -5.04 -20.31
N LEU A 445 0.09 -5.16 -19.31
CA LEU A 445 0.04 -6.22 -18.30
C LEU A 445 -0.96 -5.88 -17.17
N LEU A 446 -1.08 -4.59 -16.81
CA LEU A 446 -1.87 -4.15 -15.67
C LEU A 446 -3.35 -3.86 -16.00
N VAL A 447 -3.60 -3.03 -17.02
CA VAL A 447 -4.92 -2.41 -17.23
C VAL A 447 -5.96 -3.40 -17.75
N PRO A 448 -5.71 -4.16 -18.84
CA PRO A 448 -6.71 -5.08 -19.39
C PRO A 448 -7.27 -6.11 -18.39
N PRO A 449 -6.47 -6.85 -17.61
CA PRO A 449 -7.02 -7.86 -16.70
C PRO A 449 -7.85 -7.24 -15.57
N VAL A 450 -7.51 -6.03 -15.10
CA VAL A 450 -8.32 -5.34 -14.08
C VAL A 450 -9.69 -4.93 -14.63
N LEU A 451 -9.73 -4.42 -15.86
CA LEU A 451 -10.99 -4.04 -16.50
C LEU A 451 -11.86 -5.27 -16.79
N ALA A 452 -11.26 -6.34 -17.28
CA ALA A 452 -11.96 -7.61 -17.54
C ALA A 452 -12.49 -8.25 -16.24
N ALA A 453 -11.70 -8.21 -15.17
CA ALA A 453 -12.14 -8.67 -13.85
C ALA A 453 -13.41 -7.92 -13.40
N TYR A 454 -13.47 -6.60 -13.59
CA TYR A 454 -14.62 -5.80 -13.22
C TYR A 454 -15.83 -5.99 -14.15
N PHE A 455 -15.65 -5.80 -15.46
CA PHE A 455 -16.77 -5.77 -16.41
C PHE A 455 -17.32 -7.15 -16.75
N ASP A 456 -16.45 -8.16 -16.88
CA ASP A 456 -16.89 -9.50 -17.31
C ASP A 456 -17.29 -10.35 -16.09
N HIS A 457 -16.56 -10.17 -14.98
CA HIS A 457 -16.67 -11.03 -13.81
C HIS A 457 -17.20 -10.34 -12.56
N GLY A 458 -17.54 -9.04 -12.60
CA GLY A 458 -18.06 -8.32 -11.44
C GLY A 458 -17.09 -8.27 -10.24
N LEU A 459 -15.79 -8.37 -10.49
CA LEU A 459 -14.74 -8.38 -9.47
C LEU A 459 -14.15 -6.99 -9.26
N VAL A 460 -14.35 -6.45 -8.07
CA VAL A 460 -13.78 -5.18 -7.64
C VAL A 460 -12.42 -5.46 -7.02
N LEU A 461 -11.40 -5.59 -7.87
CA LEU A 461 -10.00 -5.67 -7.43
C LEU A 461 -9.53 -4.31 -6.87
N GLU A 462 -8.54 -4.35 -5.98
CA GLU A 462 -7.87 -3.17 -5.43
C GLU A 462 -6.40 -3.08 -5.90
N PRO A 463 -6.14 -2.79 -7.19
CA PRO A 463 -4.78 -2.78 -7.73
C PRO A 463 -4.01 -1.51 -7.36
N HIS A 464 -4.12 -1.03 -6.11
CA HIS A 464 -3.27 0.03 -5.60
C HIS A 464 -1.81 -0.45 -5.50
N LEU A 465 -0.84 0.47 -5.44
CA LEU A 465 0.59 0.15 -5.58
C LEU A 465 1.10 -0.97 -4.66
N GLN A 466 0.56 -1.09 -3.45
CA GLN A 466 1.00 -2.12 -2.50
C GLN A 466 0.43 -3.52 -2.78
N ASN A 467 -0.63 -3.64 -3.60
CA ASN A 467 -1.29 -4.90 -3.96
C ASN A 467 -0.87 -5.44 -5.33
N VAL A 468 0.16 -4.84 -5.92
CA VAL A 468 0.66 -5.23 -7.23
C VAL A 468 2.18 -5.42 -7.18
N LEU A 469 2.65 -6.53 -7.72
CA LEU A 469 4.06 -6.78 -7.98
C LEU A 469 4.33 -6.68 -9.48
N ILE A 470 5.34 -5.89 -9.85
CA ILE A 470 5.86 -5.79 -11.22
C ILE A 470 6.98 -6.82 -11.35
N CYS A 471 6.80 -7.80 -12.22
CA CYS A 471 7.80 -8.81 -12.49
C CYS A 471 8.59 -8.41 -13.74
N VAL A 472 9.86 -8.06 -13.55
CA VAL A 472 10.74 -7.58 -14.61
C VAL A 472 11.68 -8.68 -15.11
N ASP A 473 12.04 -8.66 -16.38
CA ASP A 473 13.06 -9.56 -16.93
C ASP A 473 14.50 -9.10 -16.58
N GLY A 474 15.50 -9.77 -17.15
CA GLY A 474 16.92 -9.48 -16.92
C GLY A 474 17.37 -8.08 -17.37
N ASP A 475 16.61 -7.43 -18.26
CA ASP A 475 16.87 -6.08 -18.75
C ASP A 475 16.04 -5.02 -17.99
N GLY A 476 15.26 -5.43 -16.98
CA GLY A 476 14.40 -4.55 -16.21
C GLY A 476 13.07 -4.22 -16.88
N MET A 477 12.73 -4.87 -17.99
CA MET A 477 11.47 -4.66 -18.70
C MET A 477 10.31 -5.40 -18.05
N PRO A 478 9.09 -4.84 -17.96
CA PRO A 478 7.95 -5.51 -17.36
C PRO A 478 7.52 -6.69 -18.21
N ALA A 479 7.51 -7.88 -17.62
CA ALA A 479 7.12 -9.13 -18.28
C ALA A 479 5.85 -9.74 -17.68
N GLN A 480 5.57 -9.46 -16.40
CA GLN A 480 4.40 -9.97 -15.70
C GLN A 480 3.92 -9.03 -14.58
N VAL A 481 2.64 -9.12 -14.23
CA VAL A 481 2.04 -8.47 -13.06
C VAL A 481 1.38 -9.51 -12.15
N LEU A 482 1.67 -9.44 -10.85
CA LEU A 482 1.00 -10.26 -9.83
C LEU A 482 0.12 -9.37 -8.94
N PHE A 483 -1.16 -9.71 -8.83
CA PHE A 483 -2.09 -9.09 -7.87
C PHE A 483 -2.13 -9.89 -6.57
N ARG A 484 -2.37 -9.23 -5.44
CA ARG A 484 -2.51 -9.89 -4.14
C ARG A 484 -3.57 -9.21 -3.27
N ASP A 485 -3.81 -9.80 -2.10
CA ASP A 485 -4.72 -9.30 -1.06
C ASP A 485 -6.20 -9.47 -1.41
N LEU A 486 -6.63 -10.72 -1.53
CA LEU A 486 -8.01 -11.06 -1.88
C LEU A 486 -9.03 -10.59 -0.83
N GLU A 487 -8.66 -10.50 0.45
CA GLU A 487 -9.49 -9.91 1.52
C GLU A 487 -10.16 -8.57 1.13
N GLY A 488 -9.45 -7.71 0.38
CA GLY A 488 -9.97 -6.42 -0.08
C GLY A 488 -10.99 -6.50 -1.22
N THR A 489 -10.99 -7.60 -1.97
CA THR A 489 -11.83 -7.79 -3.16
C THR A 489 -13.31 -7.77 -2.81
N LYS A 490 -14.11 -7.10 -3.65
CA LYS A 490 -15.57 -7.06 -3.54
C LYS A 490 -16.23 -7.63 -4.78
N LEU A 491 -17.46 -8.08 -4.62
CA LEU A 491 -18.28 -8.66 -5.66
C LEU A 491 -19.44 -7.72 -5.97
N VAL A 492 -19.71 -7.56 -7.26
CA VAL A 492 -20.87 -6.85 -7.80
C VAL A 492 -22.05 -7.84 -7.85
N PRO A 493 -23.17 -7.60 -7.14
CA PRO A 493 -24.30 -8.53 -7.04
C PRO A 493 -24.85 -9.02 -8.37
N GLU A 494 -24.86 -8.17 -9.38
CA GLU A 494 -25.36 -8.47 -10.72
C GLU A 494 -24.66 -9.68 -11.36
N HIS A 495 -23.42 -9.98 -10.95
CA HIS A 495 -22.66 -11.16 -11.40
C HIS A 495 -22.62 -12.29 -10.35
N HIS A 496 -22.94 -12.01 -9.08
CA HIS A 496 -22.67 -12.89 -7.94
C HIS A 496 -23.85 -13.11 -6.99
N ALA A 497 -25.09 -12.85 -7.43
CA ALA A 497 -26.28 -12.91 -6.58
C ALA A 497 -26.44 -14.25 -5.85
N GLU A 498 -26.29 -15.38 -6.56
CA GLU A 498 -26.42 -16.73 -5.98
C GLU A 498 -25.30 -17.01 -4.98
N THR A 499 -24.05 -16.68 -5.34
CA THR A 499 -22.90 -16.80 -4.47
C THR A 499 -23.09 -16.04 -3.16
N LEU A 500 -23.44 -14.75 -3.26
CA LEU A 500 -23.63 -13.88 -2.10
C LEU A 500 -24.79 -14.36 -1.21
N ALA A 501 -25.87 -14.88 -1.80
CA ALA A 501 -26.99 -15.45 -1.08
C ALA A 501 -26.65 -16.76 -0.35
N SER A 502 -25.62 -17.50 -0.81
CA SER A 502 -25.16 -18.75 -0.18
C SER A 502 -24.24 -18.54 1.03
N LEU A 503 -23.68 -17.34 1.18
CA LEU A 503 -22.76 -16.99 2.26
C LEU A 503 -23.51 -16.44 3.49
N PRO A 504 -22.97 -16.59 4.71
CA PRO A 504 -23.51 -15.93 5.88
C PRO A 504 -23.60 -14.39 5.67
N PRO A 505 -24.68 -13.71 6.09
CA PRO A 505 -24.86 -12.28 5.85
C PRO A 505 -23.70 -11.40 6.34
N GLU A 506 -23.06 -11.78 7.44
CA GLU A 506 -21.88 -11.12 8.01
C GLU A 506 -20.63 -11.24 7.14
N VAL A 507 -20.56 -12.24 6.27
CA VAL A 507 -19.50 -12.42 5.26
C VAL A 507 -19.91 -11.77 3.93
N ALA A 508 -21.13 -12.03 3.46
CA ALA A 508 -21.64 -11.52 2.18
C ALA A 508 -21.70 -9.99 2.14
N GLY A 509 -22.18 -9.34 3.22
CA GLY A 509 -22.35 -7.89 3.28
C GLY A 509 -21.03 -7.12 3.04
N PRO A 510 -19.97 -7.36 3.84
CA PRO A 510 -18.66 -6.73 3.63
C PRO A 510 -17.96 -7.10 2.32
N MET A 511 -18.38 -8.19 1.66
CA MET A 511 -17.90 -8.59 0.33
C MET A 511 -18.64 -7.92 -0.82
N THR A 512 -19.76 -7.22 -0.56
CA THR A 512 -20.66 -6.72 -1.61
C THR A 512 -20.51 -5.22 -1.82
N TYR A 513 -20.24 -4.80 -3.06
CA TYR A 513 -20.31 -3.40 -3.49
C TYR A 513 -21.35 -3.27 -4.61
N ASP A 514 -22.14 -2.19 -4.59
CA ASP A 514 -22.89 -1.81 -5.79
C ASP A 514 -21.92 -1.43 -6.94
N ALA A 515 -22.42 -1.49 -8.17
CA ALA A 515 -21.60 -1.24 -9.35
C ALA A 515 -20.93 0.15 -9.34
N GLN A 516 -21.62 1.22 -8.92
CA GLN A 516 -21.03 2.56 -8.94
C GLN A 516 -19.87 2.67 -7.94
N ARG A 517 -20.07 2.18 -6.73
CA ARG A 517 -19.06 2.16 -5.67
C ARG A 517 -17.89 1.23 -6.03
N GLY A 518 -18.18 0.09 -6.66
CA GLY A 518 -17.19 -0.83 -7.22
C GLY A 518 -16.32 -0.15 -8.26
N TRP A 519 -16.93 0.50 -9.25
CA TRP A 519 -16.22 1.22 -10.30
C TRP A 519 -15.38 2.38 -9.75
N ASP A 520 -15.92 3.20 -8.84
CA ASP A 520 -15.17 4.30 -8.23
C ASP A 520 -13.92 3.77 -7.48
N ARG A 521 -14.02 2.60 -6.83
CA ARG A 521 -12.88 1.94 -6.18
C ARG A 521 -11.85 1.45 -7.19
N VAL A 522 -12.29 0.76 -8.25
CA VAL A 522 -11.39 0.27 -9.31
C VAL A 522 -10.64 1.44 -9.95
N VAL A 523 -11.34 2.50 -10.34
CA VAL A 523 -10.72 3.67 -10.97
C VAL A 523 -9.75 4.38 -10.03
N TYR A 524 -10.10 4.56 -8.75
CA TYR A 524 -9.19 5.15 -7.79
C TYR A 524 -7.92 4.31 -7.61
N CYS A 525 -8.06 3.01 -7.34
CA CYS A 525 -6.93 2.12 -7.11
C CYS A 525 -6.05 2.01 -8.35
N LEU A 526 -6.64 1.81 -9.54
CA LEU A 526 -5.91 1.63 -10.79
C LEU A 526 -5.32 2.94 -11.32
N LEU A 527 -6.10 4.00 -11.45
CA LEU A 527 -5.65 5.20 -12.17
C LEU A 527 -5.00 6.25 -11.27
N VAL A 528 -5.58 6.49 -10.09
CA VAL A 528 -5.14 7.59 -9.21
C VAL A 528 -4.07 7.14 -8.22
N ASN A 529 -4.25 5.98 -7.58
CA ASN A 529 -3.30 5.46 -6.61
C ASN A 529 -2.09 4.81 -7.30
N HIS A 530 -2.32 4.11 -8.42
CA HIS A 530 -1.29 3.32 -9.07
C HIS A 530 -0.71 4.00 -10.30
N VAL A 531 -1.44 4.05 -11.41
CA VAL A 531 -0.93 4.52 -12.71
C VAL A 531 -0.36 5.93 -12.59
N ALA A 532 -1.06 6.85 -11.92
CA ALA A 532 -0.60 8.23 -11.77
C ALA A 532 0.72 8.33 -10.99
N GLU A 533 0.93 7.52 -9.96
CA GLU A 533 2.14 7.59 -9.12
C GLU A 533 3.36 7.02 -9.86
N LEU A 534 3.19 5.90 -10.58
CA LEU A 534 4.27 5.31 -11.39
C LEU A 534 4.59 6.17 -12.62
N LEU A 535 3.56 6.71 -13.27
CA LEU A 535 3.70 7.72 -14.33
C LEU A 535 4.45 8.95 -13.81
N ALA A 536 4.14 9.40 -12.60
CA ALA A 536 4.80 10.52 -11.98
C ALA A 536 6.29 10.23 -11.70
N ALA A 537 6.65 9.00 -11.30
CA ALA A 537 8.06 8.59 -11.16
C ALA A 537 8.81 8.57 -12.51
N LEU A 538 8.16 8.12 -13.59
CA LEU A 538 8.72 8.22 -14.95
C LEU A 538 8.86 9.68 -15.43
N ALA A 539 7.86 10.52 -15.13
CA ALA A 539 7.90 11.95 -15.43
C ALA A 539 8.96 12.69 -14.59
N ASP A 540 9.31 12.20 -13.41
CA ASP A 540 10.42 12.74 -12.62
C ASP A 540 11.78 12.53 -13.34
N LEU A 541 11.91 11.47 -14.17
CA LEU A 541 13.09 11.22 -15.02
C LEU A 541 13.03 12.00 -16.34
N HIS A 542 11.84 12.15 -16.90
CA HIS A 542 11.59 12.81 -18.17
C HIS A 542 10.39 13.77 -18.08
N PRO A 543 10.55 14.99 -17.53
CA PRO A 543 9.43 15.89 -17.23
C PRO A 543 8.56 16.25 -18.44
N HIS A 544 9.16 16.35 -19.63
CA HIS A 544 8.43 16.65 -20.87
C HIS A 544 7.58 15.47 -21.39
N ALA A 545 7.72 14.27 -20.82
CA ALA A 545 7.00 13.08 -21.25
C ALA A 545 5.63 12.88 -20.57
N GLU A 546 5.25 13.66 -19.55
CA GLU A 546 4.01 13.43 -18.77
C GLU A 546 2.76 13.31 -19.66
N ALA A 547 2.60 14.19 -20.65
CA ALA A 547 1.47 14.13 -21.59
C ALA A 547 1.49 12.87 -22.48
N ALA A 548 2.68 12.48 -22.97
CA ALA A 548 2.84 11.25 -23.75
C ALA A 548 2.54 10.00 -22.91
N LEU A 549 2.97 9.98 -21.64
CA LEU A 549 2.67 8.90 -20.72
C LEU A 549 1.15 8.76 -20.47
N TRP A 550 0.42 9.86 -20.30
CA TRP A 550 -1.05 9.83 -20.20
C TRP A 550 -1.73 9.45 -21.51
N ALA A 551 -1.16 9.83 -22.66
CA ALA A 551 -1.65 9.40 -23.96
C ALA A 551 -1.55 7.89 -24.13
N GLU A 552 -0.50 7.24 -23.64
CA GLU A 552 -0.37 5.77 -23.62
C GLU A 552 -1.42 5.10 -22.70
N VAL A 553 -1.77 5.72 -21.56
CA VAL A 553 -2.87 5.25 -20.71
C VAL A 553 -4.18 5.29 -21.49
N ARG A 554 -4.48 6.42 -22.13
CA ARG A 554 -5.68 6.58 -22.98
C ARG A 554 -5.71 5.58 -24.12
N LEU A 555 -4.58 5.36 -24.80
CA LEU A 555 -4.45 4.39 -25.89
C LEU A 555 -4.72 2.96 -25.41
N THR A 556 -4.20 2.58 -24.24
CA THR A 556 -4.43 1.26 -23.64
C THR A 556 -5.91 1.05 -23.33
N LEU A 557 -6.56 2.05 -22.71
CA LEU A 557 -8.00 2.01 -22.42
C LEU A 557 -8.85 1.90 -23.70
N ARG A 558 -8.49 2.64 -24.75
CA ARG A 558 -9.15 2.55 -26.06
C ARG A 558 -8.98 1.20 -26.72
N THR A 559 -7.76 0.68 -26.73
CA THR A 559 -7.45 -0.64 -27.30
C THR A 559 -8.26 -1.74 -26.59
N TYR A 560 -8.40 -1.64 -25.26
CA TYR A 560 -9.30 -2.51 -24.51
C TYR A 560 -10.75 -2.34 -24.97
N ALA A 561 -11.23 -1.09 -25.02
CA ALA A 561 -12.61 -0.78 -25.40
C ALA A 561 -12.98 -1.26 -26.82
N ASP A 562 -12.07 -1.12 -27.77
CA ASP A 562 -12.25 -1.56 -29.16
C ASP A 562 -12.32 -3.08 -29.27
N ARG A 563 -11.58 -3.79 -28.41
CA ARG A 563 -11.50 -5.26 -28.43
C ARG A 563 -12.62 -5.94 -27.63
N TYR A 564 -12.98 -5.39 -26.47
CA TYR A 564 -13.86 -6.03 -25.48
C TYR A 564 -15.16 -5.27 -25.24
N GLY A 565 -15.34 -4.11 -25.87
CA GLY A 565 -16.51 -3.26 -25.72
C GLY A 565 -16.27 -2.05 -24.80
N CYS A 566 -17.09 -1.02 -24.99
CA CYS A 566 -16.97 0.26 -24.30
C CYS A 566 -18.23 0.55 -23.45
N PRO A 567 -18.39 -0.11 -22.28
CA PRO A 567 -19.54 0.14 -21.42
C PRO A 567 -19.55 1.60 -20.94
N PRO A 568 -20.72 2.16 -20.55
CA PRO A 568 -20.84 3.58 -20.20
C PRO A 568 -19.82 4.11 -19.18
N PRO A 569 -19.44 3.38 -18.11
CA PRO A 569 -18.40 3.83 -17.18
C PRO A 569 -17.01 3.99 -17.84
N LEU A 570 -16.64 3.10 -18.77
CA LEU A 570 -15.40 3.18 -19.54
C LEU A 570 -15.46 4.32 -20.58
N ALA A 571 -16.61 4.49 -21.24
CA ALA A 571 -16.83 5.60 -22.16
C ALA A 571 -16.71 6.96 -21.46
N ALA A 572 -17.29 7.09 -20.25
CA ALA A 572 -17.17 8.29 -19.43
C ALA A 572 -15.71 8.59 -19.03
N LEU A 573 -14.97 7.55 -18.64
CA LEU A 573 -13.54 7.67 -18.34
C LEU A 573 -12.74 8.17 -19.56
N LEU A 574 -12.98 7.59 -20.74
CA LEU A 574 -12.41 8.03 -22.02
C LEU A 574 -12.92 9.40 -22.48
N ALA A 575 -14.06 9.88 -22.00
CA ALA A 575 -14.54 11.23 -22.26
C ALA A 575 -13.85 12.29 -21.36
N GLY A 576 -13.01 11.87 -20.41
CA GLY A 576 -12.32 12.79 -19.50
C GLY A 576 -13.17 13.20 -18.29
N VAL A 577 -14.17 12.39 -17.90
CA VAL A 577 -14.92 12.62 -16.66
C VAL A 577 -13.97 12.60 -15.46
N PRO A 578 -14.15 13.49 -14.46
CA PRO A 578 -13.29 13.57 -13.28
C PRO A 578 -13.08 12.24 -12.55
N LEU A 579 -11.83 11.98 -12.15
CA LEU A 579 -11.44 10.74 -11.50
C LEU A 579 -11.76 10.76 -9.99
N PRO A 580 -12.32 9.67 -9.42
CA PRO A 580 -12.44 9.52 -7.97
C PRO A 580 -11.06 9.42 -7.31
N ALA A 581 -10.83 10.24 -6.28
CA ALA A 581 -9.66 10.16 -5.42
C ALA A 581 -10.09 10.05 -3.96
N LYS A 582 -9.66 8.99 -3.28
CA LYS A 582 -10.02 8.75 -1.88
C LYS A 582 -9.55 9.90 -0.99
N ALA A 583 -10.45 10.38 -0.13
CA ALA A 583 -10.20 11.50 0.77
C ALA A 583 -9.60 11.00 2.10
N ASN A 584 -8.31 10.65 2.09
CA ASN A 584 -7.63 10.06 3.23
C ASN A 584 -7.49 11.03 4.41
N LEU A 585 -7.22 12.32 4.15
CA LEU A 585 -7.15 13.33 5.20
C LEU A 585 -8.50 13.52 5.88
N LEU A 586 -9.57 13.71 5.12
CA LEU A 586 -10.91 13.89 5.68
C LEU A 586 -11.41 12.64 6.39
N THR A 587 -11.18 11.45 5.81
CA THR A 587 -11.52 10.18 6.45
C THR A 587 -10.81 10.03 7.80
N ARG A 588 -9.50 10.35 7.84
CA ARG A 588 -8.73 10.31 9.09
C ARG A 588 -9.20 11.35 10.09
N TRP A 589 -9.44 12.57 9.63
CA TRP A 589 -9.89 13.69 10.46
C TRP A 589 -11.23 13.38 11.14
N GLU A 590 -12.21 12.90 10.38
CA GLU A 590 -13.56 12.60 10.86
C GLU A 590 -13.66 11.26 11.61
N ARG A 591 -12.57 10.49 11.66
CA ARG A 591 -12.50 9.14 12.29
C ARG A 591 -13.52 8.15 11.69
N LYS A 592 -13.82 8.31 10.40
CA LYS A 592 -14.71 7.41 9.67
C LYS A 592 -14.04 6.06 9.44
N ALA A 593 -14.83 5.00 9.38
CA ALA A 593 -14.34 3.70 8.94
C ALA A 593 -13.83 3.82 7.49
N ASP A 594 -12.73 3.14 7.15
CA ASP A 594 -12.12 3.27 5.82
C ASP A 594 -13.07 2.82 4.69
N ARG A 595 -13.99 1.89 4.98
CA ARG A 595 -15.07 1.48 4.08
C ARG A 595 -16.08 2.61 3.79
N GLU A 596 -16.15 3.63 4.62
CA GLU A 596 -17.02 4.81 4.46
C GLU A 596 -16.24 6.03 3.93
N ALA A 597 -14.98 5.82 3.51
CA ALA A 597 -14.17 6.89 2.94
C ALA A 597 -14.84 7.51 1.72
N GLY A 598 -14.95 8.83 1.73
CA GLY A 598 -15.44 9.60 0.59
C GLY A 598 -14.40 9.71 -0.53
N TYR A 599 -14.88 10.12 -1.71
CA TYR A 599 -14.04 10.48 -2.84
C TYR A 599 -14.17 11.97 -3.15
N VAL A 600 -13.03 12.63 -3.36
CA VAL A 600 -12.98 13.91 -4.09
C VAL A 600 -12.82 13.63 -5.57
N ARG A 601 -13.21 14.57 -6.43
CA ARG A 601 -13.13 14.43 -7.89
C ARG A 601 -11.94 15.23 -8.42
N LEU A 602 -11.00 14.54 -9.05
CA LEU A 602 -9.83 15.15 -9.68
C LEU A 602 -10.09 15.41 -11.17
N PRO A 603 -9.58 16.52 -11.73
CA PRO A 603 -9.58 16.71 -13.18
C PRO A 603 -8.95 15.51 -13.89
N SER A 604 -9.54 15.07 -14.99
CA SER A 604 -9.04 13.90 -15.73
C SER A 604 -7.98 14.32 -16.75
N PRO A 605 -6.76 13.74 -16.71
CA PRO A 605 -5.73 13.97 -17.72
C PRO A 605 -6.03 13.21 -19.03
N LEU A 606 -7.10 12.41 -19.08
CA LEU A 606 -7.46 11.62 -20.25
C LEU A 606 -8.24 12.41 -21.31
N GLY A 607 -8.69 13.63 -21.02
CA GLY A 607 -9.42 14.47 -21.98
C GLY A 607 -8.58 14.81 -23.21
N GLU A 608 -9.17 14.74 -24.41
CA GLU A 608 -8.40 14.94 -25.66
C GLU A 608 -7.78 16.33 -25.75
N ASP A 609 -8.48 17.36 -25.29
CA ASP A 609 -8.00 18.74 -25.37
C ASP A 609 -6.73 18.92 -24.54
N ILE A 610 -6.65 18.28 -23.37
CA ILE A 610 -5.48 18.31 -22.47
C ILE A 610 -4.26 17.66 -23.14
N LEU A 611 -4.47 16.56 -23.86
CA LEU A 611 -3.40 15.80 -24.52
C LEU A 611 -2.97 16.40 -25.87
N ARG A 612 -3.86 17.12 -26.57
CA ARG A 612 -3.54 17.79 -27.84
C ARG A 612 -2.72 19.07 -27.63
N HIS A 613 -3.02 19.87 -26.61
CA HIS A 613 -2.33 21.14 -26.36
C HIS A 613 -0.84 21.00 -25.96
N THR A 614 -0.41 19.81 -25.56
CA THR A 614 0.99 19.53 -25.16
C THR A 614 1.89 19.08 -26.32
N THR A 615 1.32 18.69 -27.47
CA THR A 615 2.10 18.28 -28.66
C THR A 615 2.30 19.42 -29.68
N GLY A 616 1.57 20.53 -29.54
CA GLY A 616 1.57 21.66 -30.48
C GLY A 616 2.66 22.72 -30.30
N SER A 617 3.50 22.65 -29.24
CA SER A 617 4.51 23.68 -28.95
C SER A 617 5.91 23.39 -29.51
N THR A 618 6.05 22.43 -30.44
CA THR A 618 7.32 22.09 -31.11
C THR A 618 7.17 22.04 -32.63
N ARG A 619 6.63 23.10 -33.23
CA ARG A 619 6.83 23.39 -34.65
C ARG A 619 7.43 24.76 -34.86
#